data_AF-A0A6P1YKR4-F1
#
_entry.id   AF-A0A6P1YKR4-F1
#
_cell.length_a   1.000
_cell.length_b   1.000
_cell.length_c   1.000
_cell.angle_alpha   90.00
_cell.angle_beta   90.00
_cell.angle_gamma   90.00
#
_symmetry.space_group_name_H-M   'P 1'
#
loop_
_entity.id
_entity.type
_entity.pdbx_description
1 polymer ?
#
loop_
_entity_poly.entity_id
_entity_poly.type
_entity_poly.pdbx_seq_one_letter_code
_entity_poly.pdbx_strand_id
1 'polypeptide(L)'
;MSVSVHRPGPRRSLGPAQARRGVLALLLGTALVAAGGASGSRAQDVSPAEAAAGLAAEYQLTNADGDRTCALQLSAKRRSAGENARGGSPMFDLSFDRHACAAAILFSVDIAAWAPAPGNSILLLRGDGGLVAEFTEGINGTWEALREGDGVYFLVNPRLADAAQTQPEDLFGTWDLARTPGRPACRMRLSDVPMRPKAFRLDPDGNCGLLFGRSSVPDRWYLEQGDLILETATGARLVFARREEGDWSKTPEDNRPLFLSPAP
;
A
#
# COMPACT_ATOMS: atom_id res chain seq x y z
N MET A 1 52.45 57.51 -14.21
CA MET A 1 51.60 57.79 -13.04
C MET A 1 51.73 56.61 -12.08
N SER A 2 52.52 56.80 -11.02
CA SER A 2 52.60 55.92 -9.84
C SER A 2 51.30 56.05 -9.03
N VAL A 3 50.85 55.13 -8.17
CA VAL A 3 51.38 54.92 -6.80
C VAL A 3 50.59 53.79 -6.10
N SER A 4 51.36 52.92 -5.40
CA SER A 4 51.16 52.20 -4.12
C SER A 4 50.02 51.21 -3.80
N VAL A 5 50.45 49.95 -3.76
CA VAL A 5 50.47 48.97 -2.64
C VAL A 5 50.09 49.47 -1.23
N HIS A 6 49.29 48.69 -0.47
CA HIS A 6 49.48 48.44 0.98
C HIS A 6 48.73 47.17 1.48
N ARG A 7 49.49 46.17 1.97
CA ARG A 7 49.19 45.24 3.09
C ARG A 7 50.00 45.76 4.29
N PRO A 8 49.59 45.67 5.59
CA PRO A 8 49.55 44.42 6.38
C PRO A 8 48.43 44.40 7.46
N GLY A 9 48.04 43.29 8.11
CA GLY A 9 48.75 42.61 9.20
C GLY A 9 47.87 42.59 10.50
N PRO A 10 48.04 41.60 11.40
CA PRO A 10 47.04 41.19 12.40
C PRO A 10 47.22 41.85 13.79
N ARG A 11 46.19 41.78 14.65
CA ARG A 11 46.33 42.10 16.08
C ARG A 11 46.18 40.87 16.97
N ARG A 12 47.21 40.66 17.79
CA ARG A 12 47.35 39.69 18.87
C ARG A 12 46.83 40.25 20.20
N SER A 13 46.48 39.31 21.08
CA SER A 13 46.75 39.22 22.54
C SER A 13 46.16 40.26 23.49
N LEU A 14 45.60 39.77 24.61
CA LEU A 14 46.22 39.79 25.96
C LEU A 14 45.28 39.13 26.98
N GLY A 15 45.78 38.20 27.80
CA GLY A 15 45.15 37.76 29.07
C GLY A 15 45.40 38.81 30.17
N PRO A 16 45.65 38.47 31.45
CA PRO A 16 45.35 37.26 32.23
C PRO A 16 44.75 37.61 33.64
N ALA A 17 44.69 36.61 34.54
CA ALA A 17 44.88 36.72 36.01
C ALA A 17 43.76 37.44 36.82
N GLN A 18 43.47 37.18 38.10
CA GLN A 18 43.95 36.32 39.19
C GLN A 18 42.88 36.46 40.31
N ALA A 19 42.40 35.37 40.91
CA ALA A 19 42.78 34.88 42.25
C ALA A 19 42.46 35.78 43.46
N ARG A 20 41.52 35.31 44.32
CA ARG A 20 41.49 35.45 45.80
C ARG A 20 40.68 34.24 46.34
N ARG A 21 41.25 33.18 46.93
CA ARG A 21 41.70 32.99 48.34
C ARG A 21 40.76 33.65 49.35
N GLY A 22 40.07 33.00 50.30
CA GLY A 22 39.97 31.60 50.72
C GLY A 22 39.21 31.49 52.08
N VAL A 23 38.94 30.25 52.52
CA VAL A 23 38.83 29.77 53.94
C VAL A 23 37.50 30.11 54.68
N LEU A 24 36.76 29.26 55.43
CA LEU A 24 36.81 27.85 55.88
C LEU A 24 35.37 27.36 56.24
N ALA A 25 35.13 26.06 56.05
CA ALA A 25 34.24 25.15 56.82
C ALA A 25 32.81 25.54 57.27
N LEU A 26 31.83 24.74 56.83
CA LEU A 26 31.07 23.88 57.75
C LEU A 26 30.50 22.67 56.98
N LEU A 27 30.74 21.48 57.53
CA LEU A 27 30.24 20.19 57.05
C LEU A 27 28.76 20.05 57.40
N LEU A 28 27.93 19.64 56.44
CA LEU A 28 26.72 18.83 56.65
C LEU A 28 26.36 18.17 55.32
N GLY A 29 26.52 16.85 55.29
CA GLY A 29 26.28 16.02 54.13
C GLY A 29 24.81 15.71 53.93
N THR A 30 24.35 15.88 52.70
CA THR A 30 23.17 15.19 52.16
C THR A 30 23.46 14.90 50.69
N ALA A 31 23.88 13.67 50.41
CA ALA A 31 24.02 13.17 49.06
C ALA A 31 22.63 12.79 48.53
N LEU A 32 22.03 13.65 47.71
CA LEU A 32 20.88 13.28 46.88
C LEU A 32 21.44 12.69 45.58
N VAL A 33 21.40 11.36 45.49
CA VAL A 33 21.75 10.62 44.27
C VAL A 33 20.78 11.04 43.16
N ALA A 34 21.33 11.67 42.11
CA ALA A 34 20.64 11.92 40.86
C ALA A 34 20.41 10.58 40.14
N ALA A 35 19.18 10.05 40.21
CA ALA A 35 18.74 8.98 39.32
C ALA A 35 18.12 9.63 38.07
N GLY A 36 18.96 9.81 37.06
CA GLY A 36 18.52 10.12 35.70
C GLY A 36 17.73 8.95 35.12
N GLY A 37 16.41 9.06 35.12
CA GLY A 37 15.53 8.20 34.35
C GLY A 37 15.44 8.71 32.92
N ALA A 38 16.44 8.41 32.10
CA ALA A 38 16.28 8.47 30.65
C ALA A 38 15.25 7.39 30.26
N SER A 39 13.99 7.80 30.10
CA SER A 39 12.98 6.98 29.44
C SER A 39 13.33 6.94 27.95
N GLY A 40 14.28 6.08 27.60
CA GLY A 40 14.50 5.70 26.21
C GLY A 40 13.25 4.97 25.73
N SER A 41 12.43 5.65 24.94
CA SER A 41 11.40 5.00 24.13
C SER A 41 12.12 4.02 23.21
N ARG A 42 12.12 2.73 23.57
CA ARG A 42 12.48 1.67 22.62
C ARG A 42 11.30 1.61 21.66
N ALA A 43 11.48 2.15 20.46
CA ALA A 43 10.69 1.71 19.32
C ALA A 43 10.75 0.17 19.34
N GLN A 44 9.59 -0.48 19.38
CA GLN A 44 9.52 -1.93 19.33
C GLN A 44 9.95 -2.34 17.91
N ASP A 45 11.22 -2.68 17.73
CA ASP A 45 11.66 -3.32 16.49
C ASP A 45 10.92 -4.65 16.39
N VAL A 46 9.98 -4.72 15.45
CA VAL A 46 9.24 -5.95 15.12
C VAL A 46 10.27 -7.02 14.81
N SER A 47 10.18 -8.17 15.47
CA SER A 47 11.15 -9.23 15.21
C SER A 47 11.02 -9.73 13.76
N PRO A 48 12.11 -10.19 13.12
CA PRO A 48 12.02 -10.73 11.75
C PRO A 48 11.01 -11.87 11.60
N ALA A 49 10.76 -12.64 12.68
CA ALA A 49 9.75 -13.70 12.68
C ALA A 49 8.32 -13.16 12.66
N GLU A 50 8.04 -12.09 13.41
CA GLU A 50 6.73 -11.42 13.39
C GLU A 50 6.49 -10.71 12.05
N ALA A 51 7.51 -10.03 11.52
CA ALA A 51 7.44 -9.43 10.19
C ALA A 51 7.18 -10.49 9.11
N ALA A 52 7.86 -11.64 9.19
CA ALA A 52 7.61 -12.74 8.26
C ALA A 52 6.21 -13.35 8.44
N ALA A 53 5.70 -13.45 9.66
CA ALA A 53 4.34 -13.92 9.92
C ALA A 53 3.28 -12.98 9.31
N GLY A 54 3.51 -11.67 9.35
CA GLY A 54 2.62 -10.67 8.74
C GLY A 54 2.60 -10.72 7.20
N LEU A 55 3.70 -11.11 6.57
CA LEU A 55 3.83 -11.16 5.10
C LEU A 55 3.65 -12.56 4.50
N ALA A 56 3.59 -13.62 5.30
CA ALA A 56 3.42 -14.99 4.82
C ALA A 56 2.02 -15.21 4.22
N ALA A 57 1.95 -15.37 2.90
CA ALA A 57 0.72 -15.59 2.14
C ALA A 57 1.03 -16.19 0.76
N GLU A 58 -0.04 -16.45 -0.01
CA GLU A 58 0.06 -16.66 -1.45
C GLU A 58 0.26 -15.30 -2.15
N TYR A 59 1.10 -15.26 -3.17
CA TYR A 59 1.38 -14.11 -4.01
C TYR A 59 1.40 -14.51 -5.48
N GLN A 60 1.06 -13.58 -6.36
CA GLN A 60 1.30 -13.68 -7.80
C GLN A 60 2.46 -12.75 -8.17
N LEU A 61 3.55 -13.33 -8.65
CA LEU A 61 4.64 -12.61 -9.28
C LEU A 61 4.27 -12.34 -10.74
N THR A 62 4.25 -11.08 -11.16
CA THR A 62 3.88 -10.69 -12.54
C THR A 62 4.90 -9.73 -13.15
N ASN A 63 5.00 -9.69 -14.48
CA ASN A 63 5.61 -8.56 -15.18
C ASN A 63 4.66 -7.35 -15.22
N ALA A 64 5.16 -6.23 -15.73
CA ALA A 64 4.41 -4.99 -15.84
C ALA A 64 3.09 -5.09 -16.64
N ASP A 65 3.07 -5.92 -17.68
CA ASP A 65 1.88 -6.11 -18.52
C ASP A 65 0.86 -7.09 -17.93
N GLY A 66 1.23 -7.85 -16.90
CA GLY A 66 0.38 -8.87 -16.26
C GLY A 66 0.11 -10.12 -17.10
N ASP A 67 0.78 -10.29 -18.25
CA ASP A 67 0.61 -11.44 -19.14
C ASP A 67 1.50 -12.64 -18.75
N ARG A 68 2.52 -12.41 -17.93
CA ARG A 68 3.41 -13.45 -17.39
C ARG A 68 3.26 -13.50 -15.87
N THR A 69 2.81 -14.65 -15.38
CA THR A 69 2.47 -14.84 -13.97
C THR A 69 3.12 -16.10 -13.40
N CYS A 70 3.58 -16.01 -12.15
CA CYS A 70 4.12 -17.11 -11.36
C CYS A 70 3.53 -17.06 -9.94
N ALA A 71 2.84 -18.10 -9.51
CA ALA A 71 2.31 -18.19 -8.15
C ALA A 71 3.41 -18.58 -7.15
N LEU A 72 3.55 -17.82 -6.08
CA LEU A 72 4.49 -18.04 -4.98
C LEU A 72 3.72 -18.20 -3.67
N GLN A 73 4.06 -19.20 -2.88
CA GLN A 73 3.59 -19.33 -1.50
C GLN A 73 4.73 -18.99 -0.55
N LEU A 74 4.65 -17.82 0.11
CA LEU A 74 5.59 -17.43 1.16
C LEU A 74 5.17 -18.07 2.49
N SER A 75 6.13 -18.64 3.22
CA SER A 75 5.92 -19.26 4.54
C SER A 75 6.72 -18.54 5.61
N ALA A 76 6.14 -18.35 6.80
CA ALA A 76 6.87 -17.86 7.98
C ALA A 76 7.78 -18.94 8.62
N LYS A 77 7.85 -20.15 8.03
CA LYS A 77 8.78 -21.18 8.46
C LYS A 77 10.19 -20.75 8.13
N ARG A 78 11.04 -20.63 9.15
CA ARG A 78 12.48 -20.41 8.95
C ARG A 78 13.09 -21.56 8.17
N ARG A 79 13.87 -21.21 7.15
CA ARG A 79 14.74 -22.16 6.48
C ARG A 79 15.89 -22.49 7.44
N SER A 80 16.25 -23.76 7.55
CA SER A 80 17.51 -24.15 8.18
C SER A 80 18.64 -23.46 7.42
N ALA A 81 19.39 -22.59 8.11
CA ALA A 81 20.52 -21.90 7.52
C ALA A 81 21.46 -22.94 6.89
N GLY A 82 21.59 -22.92 5.56
CA GLY A 82 22.77 -23.53 4.95
C GLY A 82 23.98 -22.77 5.46
N GLU A 83 25.12 -23.45 5.61
CA GLU A 83 26.41 -22.96 6.13
C GLU A 83 26.94 -21.67 5.46
N ASN A 84 26.24 -21.15 4.44
CA ASN A 84 26.65 -20.09 3.54
C ASN A 84 25.67 -18.91 3.48
N ALA A 85 24.70 -18.76 4.39
CA ALA A 85 23.82 -17.57 4.41
C ALA A 85 24.66 -16.31 4.68
N ARG A 86 24.99 -15.57 3.62
CA ARG A 86 25.73 -14.31 3.71
C ARG A 86 24.73 -13.23 4.12
N GLY A 87 24.92 -12.68 5.33
CA GLY A 87 24.04 -11.67 5.91
C GLY A 87 23.13 -12.29 6.95
N GLY A 88 23.39 -11.99 8.22
CA GLY A 88 22.79 -12.65 9.40
C GLY A 88 21.27 -12.48 9.59
N SER A 89 20.52 -12.10 8.57
CA SER A 89 19.06 -12.04 8.60
C SER A 89 18.46 -13.44 8.38
N PRO A 90 17.44 -13.83 9.16
CA PRO A 90 16.81 -15.13 8.99
C PRO A 90 16.11 -15.22 7.63
N MET A 91 16.36 -16.32 6.92
CA MET A 91 15.69 -16.64 5.66
C MET A 91 14.50 -17.56 5.93
N PHE A 92 13.44 -17.39 5.15
CA PHE A 92 12.19 -18.10 5.28
C PHE A 92 11.88 -18.92 4.02
N ASP A 93 11.13 -20.00 4.19
CA ASP A 93 10.76 -20.91 3.11
C ASP A 93 9.70 -20.29 2.19
N LEU A 94 9.77 -20.65 0.91
CA LEU A 94 8.69 -20.45 -0.05
C LEU A 94 8.58 -21.67 -0.97
N SER A 95 7.42 -21.83 -1.61
CA SER A 95 7.17 -22.88 -2.59
C SER A 95 6.48 -22.32 -3.84
N PHE A 96 6.83 -22.87 -5.00
CA PHE A 96 6.25 -22.53 -6.30
C PHE A 96 6.59 -23.63 -7.32
N ASP A 97 5.86 -23.67 -8.44
CA ASP A 97 6.23 -24.52 -9.57
C ASP A 97 7.43 -23.91 -10.30
N ARG A 98 8.62 -24.45 -10.05
CA ARG A 98 9.87 -23.94 -10.62
C ARG A 98 9.87 -23.97 -12.14
N HIS A 99 9.29 -24.99 -12.76
CA HIS A 99 9.33 -25.14 -14.22
C HIS A 99 8.35 -24.17 -14.88
N ALA A 100 7.11 -24.11 -14.39
CA ALA A 100 6.12 -23.18 -14.91
C ALA A 100 6.55 -21.71 -14.70
N CYS A 101 7.09 -21.40 -13.51
CA CYS A 101 7.57 -20.06 -13.22
C CYS A 101 8.79 -19.66 -14.06
N ALA A 102 9.74 -20.57 -14.31
CA ALA A 102 10.89 -20.28 -15.15
C ALA A 102 10.50 -19.97 -16.62
N ALA A 103 9.42 -20.60 -17.11
CA ALA A 103 8.90 -20.34 -18.45
C ALA A 103 8.24 -18.96 -18.58
N ALA A 104 7.58 -18.46 -17.53
CA ALA A 104 6.94 -17.14 -17.52
C ALA A 104 7.90 -16.02 -17.12
N ILE A 105 8.68 -16.23 -16.05
CA ILE A 105 9.53 -15.23 -15.40
C ILE A 105 10.89 -15.86 -15.13
N LEU A 106 11.84 -15.62 -16.03
CA LEU A 106 13.11 -16.35 -16.09
C LEU A 106 13.94 -16.25 -14.80
N PHE A 107 14.00 -15.08 -14.16
CA PHE A 107 14.79 -14.91 -12.93
C PHE A 107 14.26 -15.74 -11.75
N SER A 108 13.05 -16.31 -11.85
CA SER A 108 12.50 -17.16 -10.79
C SER A 108 13.33 -18.42 -10.54
N VAL A 109 14.18 -18.83 -11.49
CA VAL A 109 15.12 -19.95 -11.33
C VAL A 109 16.12 -19.73 -10.18
N ASP A 110 16.46 -18.48 -9.88
CA ASP A 110 17.38 -18.13 -8.80
C ASP A 110 16.72 -18.08 -7.43
N ILE A 111 15.38 -18.05 -7.36
CA ILE A 111 14.66 -17.90 -6.09
C ILE A 111 14.72 -19.20 -5.30
N ALA A 112 15.27 -19.11 -4.09
CA ALA A 112 15.31 -20.21 -3.15
C ALA A 112 14.56 -19.89 -1.87
N ALA A 113 14.70 -18.67 -1.34
CA ALA A 113 14.17 -18.24 -0.06
C ALA A 113 13.60 -16.82 -0.14
N TRP A 114 12.99 -16.36 0.95
CA TRP A 114 12.58 -14.97 1.08
C TRP A 114 12.91 -14.42 2.48
N ALA A 115 12.85 -13.10 2.65
CA ALA A 115 12.94 -12.45 3.95
C ALA A 115 12.11 -11.15 3.99
N PRO A 116 11.53 -10.80 5.15
CA PRO A 116 10.99 -9.46 5.34
C PRO A 116 12.12 -8.43 5.48
N ALA A 117 11.87 -7.21 5.01
CA ALA A 117 12.75 -6.06 5.12
C ALA A 117 11.98 -4.84 5.66
N PRO A 118 12.68 -3.75 6.06
CA PRO A 118 12.01 -2.54 6.55
C PRO A 118 10.96 -2.00 5.59
N GLY A 119 9.89 -1.39 6.12
CA GLY A 119 8.80 -0.84 5.30
C GLY A 119 7.94 -1.92 4.62
N ASN A 120 7.78 -3.08 5.25
CA ASN A 120 7.05 -4.25 4.71
C ASN A 120 7.62 -4.79 3.40
N SER A 121 8.86 -4.45 3.04
CA SER A 121 9.49 -4.96 1.84
C SER A 121 9.68 -6.48 1.88
N ILE A 122 9.60 -7.12 0.71
CA ILE A 122 9.81 -8.56 0.53
C ILE A 122 11.08 -8.75 -0.29
N LEU A 123 12.05 -9.44 0.29
CA LEU A 123 13.28 -9.85 -0.41
C LEU A 123 13.10 -11.26 -0.93
N LEU A 124 13.30 -11.47 -2.23
CA LEU A 124 13.49 -12.79 -2.82
C LEU A 124 14.98 -13.07 -2.89
N LEU A 125 15.40 -14.24 -2.40
CA LEU A 125 16.80 -14.56 -2.13
C LEU A 125 17.20 -15.88 -2.80
N ARG A 126 18.46 -15.94 -3.22
CA ARG A 126 19.14 -17.18 -3.63
C ARG A 126 19.45 -18.03 -2.39
N GLY A 127 19.76 -19.30 -2.59
CA GLY A 127 20.06 -20.25 -1.52
C GLY A 127 21.25 -19.89 -0.62
N ASP A 128 22.17 -19.03 -1.11
CA ASP A 128 23.31 -18.47 -0.36
C ASP A 128 22.99 -17.14 0.34
N GLY A 129 21.73 -16.67 0.26
CA GLY A 129 21.30 -15.38 0.79
C GLY A 129 21.52 -14.20 -0.15
N GLY A 130 22.07 -14.41 -1.36
CA GLY A 130 22.20 -13.35 -2.35
C GLY A 130 20.84 -12.79 -2.78
N LEU A 131 20.73 -11.45 -2.88
CA LEU A 131 19.49 -10.79 -3.31
C LEU A 131 19.19 -11.16 -4.77
N VAL A 132 18.00 -11.70 -5.01
CA VAL A 132 17.43 -11.85 -6.35
C VAL A 132 16.68 -10.57 -6.67
N ALA A 133 15.68 -10.20 -5.87
CA ALA A 133 14.88 -9.00 -6.06
C ALA A 133 14.39 -8.47 -4.70
N GLU A 134 14.30 -7.14 -4.59
CA GLU A 134 13.68 -6.45 -3.47
C GLU A 134 12.39 -5.80 -3.95
N PHE A 135 11.28 -6.17 -3.32
CA PHE A 135 9.95 -5.66 -3.61
C PHE A 135 9.51 -4.72 -2.49
N THR A 136 9.23 -3.47 -2.82
CA THR A 136 8.75 -2.45 -1.87
C THR A 136 7.23 -2.37 -1.92
N GLU A 137 6.58 -2.22 -0.76
CA GLU A 137 5.12 -2.11 -0.70
C GLU A 137 4.63 -0.87 -1.46
N GLY A 138 3.72 -1.10 -2.39
CA GLY A 138 2.96 -0.07 -3.09
C GLY A 138 1.58 0.10 -2.47
N ILE A 139 0.52 -0.06 -3.27
CA ILE A 139 -0.87 0.07 -2.83
C ILE A 139 -1.58 -1.29 -2.80
N ASN A 140 -2.52 -1.44 -1.88
CA ASN A 140 -3.51 -2.54 -1.90
C ASN A 140 -2.92 -3.96 -1.94
N GLY A 141 -1.84 -4.20 -1.18
CA GLY A 141 -1.17 -5.51 -1.17
C GLY A 141 -0.47 -5.84 -2.49
N THR A 142 0.04 -4.81 -3.17
CA THR A 142 0.95 -4.95 -4.30
C THR A 142 2.31 -4.42 -3.90
N TRP A 143 3.36 -5.19 -4.19
CA TRP A 143 4.74 -4.76 -4.02
C TRP A 143 5.43 -4.69 -5.38
N GLU A 144 6.32 -3.72 -5.58
CA GLU A 144 7.00 -3.46 -6.85
C GLU A 144 8.51 -3.65 -6.74
N ALA A 145 9.12 -4.20 -7.78
CA ALA A 145 10.57 -4.29 -7.93
C ALA A 145 11.01 -3.86 -9.34
N LEU A 146 12.01 -2.99 -9.41
CA LEU A 146 12.74 -2.71 -10.65
C LEU A 146 13.97 -3.62 -10.73
N ARG A 147 14.06 -4.42 -11.79
CA ARG A 147 15.24 -5.23 -12.10
C ARG A 147 16.00 -4.60 -13.26
N GLU A 148 17.22 -4.13 -12.97
CA GLU A 148 18.11 -3.55 -13.99
C GLU A 148 18.32 -4.53 -15.15
N GLY A 149 18.06 -4.07 -16.38
CA GLY A 149 18.22 -4.86 -17.60
C GLY A 149 17.13 -5.91 -17.88
N ASP A 150 16.08 -6.00 -17.06
CA ASP A 150 15.00 -6.99 -17.20
C ASP A 150 13.61 -6.32 -17.21
N GLY A 151 13.31 -5.44 -16.25
CA GLY A 151 12.07 -4.67 -16.23
C GLY A 151 11.46 -4.51 -14.84
N VAL A 152 10.19 -4.06 -14.81
CA VAL A 152 9.40 -3.91 -13.58
C VAL A 152 8.58 -5.18 -13.34
N TYR A 153 8.55 -5.61 -12.08
CA TYR A 153 7.81 -6.78 -11.63
C TYR A 153 6.99 -6.44 -10.39
N PHE A 154 5.88 -7.15 -10.22
CA PHE A 154 4.98 -6.99 -9.08
C PHE A 154 4.81 -8.30 -8.31
N LEU A 155 4.73 -8.23 -6.98
CA LEU A 155 4.17 -9.27 -6.14
C LEU A 155 2.80 -8.81 -5.67
N VAL A 156 1.75 -9.51 -6.08
CA VAL A 156 0.37 -9.20 -5.71
C VAL A 156 -0.11 -10.24 -4.71
N ASN A 157 -0.51 -9.82 -3.51
CA ASN A 157 -1.25 -10.69 -2.60
C ASN A 157 -2.73 -10.67 -3.01
N PRO A 158 -3.27 -11.73 -3.65
CA PRO A 158 -4.63 -11.70 -4.18
C PRO A 158 -5.67 -11.46 -3.09
N ARG A 159 -5.43 -11.91 -1.84
CA ARG A 159 -6.38 -11.70 -0.74
C ARG A 159 -6.46 -10.23 -0.33
N LEU A 160 -5.33 -9.52 -0.36
CA LEU A 160 -5.29 -8.08 -0.04
C LEU A 160 -5.73 -7.23 -1.24
N ALA A 161 -5.36 -7.63 -2.45
CA ALA A 161 -5.82 -7.00 -3.68
C ALA A 161 -7.35 -7.13 -3.85
N ASP A 162 -7.93 -8.27 -3.46
CA ASP A 162 -9.38 -8.50 -3.45
C ASP A 162 -10.08 -7.79 -2.28
N ALA A 163 -9.48 -7.77 -1.09
CA ALA A 163 -10.05 -7.03 0.05
C ALA A 163 -10.02 -5.50 -0.15
N ALA A 164 -9.11 -5.00 -0.98
CA ALA A 164 -9.09 -3.60 -1.39
C ALA A 164 -10.05 -3.31 -2.56
N GLN A 165 -10.53 -4.34 -3.26
CA GLN A 165 -11.60 -4.17 -4.24
C GLN A 165 -12.93 -4.01 -3.50
N THR A 166 -13.70 -3.00 -3.88
CA THR A 166 -15.10 -2.85 -3.46
C THR A 166 -15.82 -4.19 -3.67
N GLN A 167 -16.43 -4.74 -2.64
CA GLN A 167 -17.25 -5.94 -2.76
C GLN A 167 -18.73 -5.55 -2.92
N PRO A 168 -19.58 -6.42 -3.50
CA PRO A 168 -21.01 -6.12 -3.62
C PRO A 168 -21.67 -5.79 -2.28
N GLU A 169 -21.29 -6.49 -1.21
CA GLU A 169 -21.80 -6.27 0.14
C GLU A 169 -21.52 -4.85 0.68
N ASP A 170 -20.44 -4.21 0.22
CA ASP A 170 -20.11 -2.82 0.60
C ASP A 170 -21.08 -1.81 -0.03
N LEU A 171 -21.79 -2.21 -1.09
CA LEU A 171 -22.67 -1.35 -1.87
C LEU A 171 -24.15 -1.56 -1.58
N PHE A 172 -24.50 -2.55 -0.76
CA PHE A 172 -25.89 -2.78 -0.39
C PHE A 172 -26.45 -1.58 0.37
N GLY A 173 -27.63 -1.12 -0.04
CA GLY A 173 -28.29 0.00 0.60
C GLY A 173 -28.85 1.01 -0.38
N THR A 174 -29.12 2.20 0.15
CA THR A 174 -29.82 3.25 -0.58
C THR A 174 -28.81 4.29 -1.06
N TRP A 175 -28.92 4.67 -2.31
CA TRP A 175 -28.00 5.57 -2.99
C TRP A 175 -28.77 6.69 -3.68
N ASP A 176 -28.24 7.89 -3.56
CA ASP A 176 -28.72 9.08 -4.23
C ASP A 176 -28.00 9.23 -5.57
N LEU A 177 -28.77 9.33 -6.65
CA LEU A 177 -28.27 9.56 -7.98
C LEU A 177 -28.54 11.01 -8.39
N ALA A 178 -27.52 11.71 -8.89
CA ALA A 178 -27.58 13.14 -9.15
C ALA A 178 -26.87 13.54 -10.45
N ARG A 179 -27.31 14.66 -11.05
CA ARG A 179 -26.55 15.34 -12.13
C ARG A 179 -25.51 16.33 -11.58
N THR A 180 -25.72 16.79 -10.36
CA THR A 180 -24.76 17.62 -9.62
C THR A 180 -24.56 16.99 -8.26
N PRO A 181 -23.31 16.76 -7.81
CA PRO A 181 -23.05 16.21 -6.48
C PRO A 181 -23.80 16.99 -5.39
N GLY A 182 -24.34 16.28 -4.41
CA GLY A 182 -25.11 16.85 -3.30
C GLY A 182 -26.53 17.34 -3.65
N ARG A 183 -26.99 17.19 -4.90
CA ARG A 183 -28.37 17.51 -5.32
C ARG A 183 -29.06 16.28 -5.92
N PRO A 184 -29.62 15.39 -5.10
CA PRO A 184 -30.21 14.14 -5.56
C PRO A 184 -31.34 14.39 -6.55
N ALA A 185 -31.29 13.71 -7.70
CA ALA A 185 -32.34 13.73 -8.72
C ALA A 185 -33.31 12.57 -8.53
N CYS A 186 -32.80 11.40 -8.18
CA CYS A 186 -33.59 10.24 -7.78
C CYS A 186 -32.82 9.34 -6.83
N ARG A 187 -33.51 8.40 -6.20
CA ARG A 187 -32.92 7.44 -5.27
C ARG A 187 -33.12 6.02 -5.78
N MET A 188 -32.14 5.17 -5.51
CA MET A 188 -32.19 3.75 -5.85
C MET A 188 -31.61 2.91 -4.73
N ARG A 189 -32.17 1.73 -4.54
CA ARG A 189 -31.64 0.76 -3.59
C ARG A 189 -30.91 -0.35 -4.33
N LEU A 190 -29.61 -0.44 -4.08
CA LEU A 190 -28.77 -1.55 -4.49
C LEU A 190 -29.07 -2.69 -3.52
N SER A 191 -29.93 -3.63 -3.93
CA SER A 191 -30.35 -4.74 -3.07
C SER A 191 -29.38 -5.92 -3.15
N ASP A 192 -29.49 -6.81 -2.16
CA ASP A 192 -28.79 -8.10 -2.07
C ASP A 192 -29.54 -9.24 -2.77
N VAL A 193 -30.66 -8.96 -3.44
CA VAL A 193 -31.48 -9.99 -4.10
C VAL A 193 -30.84 -10.40 -5.42
N PRO A 194 -30.35 -11.65 -5.57
CA PRO A 194 -29.69 -12.09 -6.79
C PRO A 194 -30.69 -12.19 -7.94
N MET A 195 -30.31 -11.69 -9.12
CA MET A 195 -31.08 -11.85 -10.36
C MET A 195 -30.42 -12.86 -11.33
N ARG A 196 -29.08 -12.88 -11.37
CA ARG A 196 -28.26 -13.82 -12.14
C ARG A 196 -26.86 -13.90 -11.50
N PRO A 197 -25.97 -14.83 -11.92
CA PRO A 197 -24.63 -14.90 -11.33
C PRO A 197 -23.93 -13.54 -11.35
N LYS A 198 -23.48 -13.09 -10.17
CA LYS A 198 -22.80 -11.81 -9.91
C LYS A 198 -23.63 -10.54 -10.14
N ALA A 199 -24.94 -10.63 -10.38
CA ALA A 199 -25.80 -9.45 -10.53
C ALA A 199 -27.04 -9.50 -9.64
N PHE A 200 -27.39 -8.33 -9.11
CA PHE A 200 -28.41 -8.15 -8.09
C PHE A 200 -29.49 -7.18 -8.57
N ARG A 201 -30.65 -7.21 -7.92
CA ARG A 201 -31.76 -6.33 -8.24
C ARG A 201 -31.47 -4.89 -7.82
N LEU A 202 -31.76 -3.95 -8.70
CA LEU A 202 -31.79 -2.53 -8.41
C LEU A 202 -33.24 -2.09 -8.24
N ASP A 203 -33.54 -1.44 -7.11
CA ASP A 203 -34.89 -0.94 -6.81
C ASP A 203 -34.90 0.60 -6.90
N PRO A 204 -35.11 1.18 -8.09
CA PRO A 204 -35.20 2.63 -8.28
C PRO A 204 -36.53 3.20 -7.78
N ASP A 205 -36.51 4.45 -7.29
CA ASP A 205 -37.72 5.19 -6.97
C ASP A 205 -38.45 5.67 -8.24
N GLY A 206 -39.64 6.26 -8.05
CA GLY A 206 -40.45 6.79 -9.15
C GLY A 206 -39.84 7.99 -9.88
N ASN A 207 -38.92 8.73 -9.25
CA ASN A 207 -38.28 9.90 -9.83
C ASN A 207 -37.20 9.51 -10.84
N CYS A 208 -36.61 8.31 -10.74
CA CYS A 208 -35.61 7.86 -11.70
C CYS A 208 -36.14 7.75 -13.14
N GLY A 209 -37.46 7.59 -13.30
CA GLY A 209 -38.10 7.66 -14.61
C GLY A 209 -37.99 9.03 -15.30
N LEU A 210 -37.85 10.13 -14.55
CA LEU A 210 -37.61 11.47 -15.09
C LEU A 210 -36.16 11.66 -15.54
N LEU A 211 -35.23 10.93 -14.93
CA LEU A 211 -33.80 11.05 -15.22
C LEU A 211 -33.39 10.23 -16.45
N PHE A 212 -33.90 9.00 -16.56
CA PHE A 212 -33.54 8.05 -17.62
C PHE A 212 -34.58 7.93 -18.73
N GLY A 213 -35.83 8.31 -18.46
CA GLY A 213 -36.99 7.87 -19.24
C GLY A 213 -37.52 6.54 -18.73
N ARG A 214 -38.85 6.38 -18.70
CA ARG A 214 -39.54 5.25 -18.04
C ARG A 214 -39.09 3.86 -18.53
N SER A 215 -38.75 3.72 -19.81
CA SER A 215 -38.33 2.44 -20.41
C SER A 215 -36.84 2.14 -20.29
N SER A 216 -36.06 3.06 -19.74
CA SER A 216 -34.59 2.99 -19.68
C SER A 216 -34.06 3.05 -18.24
N VAL A 217 -34.94 2.89 -17.25
CA VAL A 217 -34.54 2.84 -15.85
C VAL A 217 -33.80 1.51 -15.61
N PRO A 218 -32.59 1.53 -15.03
CA PRO A 218 -31.88 0.30 -14.68
C PRO A 218 -32.65 -0.52 -13.65
N ASP A 219 -32.64 -1.85 -13.81
CA ASP A 219 -33.34 -2.81 -12.95
C ASP A 219 -32.38 -3.77 -12.23
N ARG A 220 -31.09 -3.71 -12.59
CA ARG A 220 -30.05 -4.57 -12.03
C ARG A 220 -28.74 -3.84 -11.89
N TRP A 221 -27.91 -4.32 -10.98
CA TRP A 221 -26.57 -3.81 -10.77
C TRP A 221 -25.57 -4.93 -10.47
N TYR A 222 -24.30 -4.66 -10.73
CA TYR A 222 -23.19 -5.56 -10.43
C TYR A 222 -21.86 -4.81 -10.46
N LEU A 223 -20.80 -5.44 -9.94
CA LEU A 223 -19.43 -4.97 -10.08
C LEU A 223 -18.73 -5.71 -11.23
N GLU A 224 -18.00 -4.97 -12.05
CA GLU A 224 -17.13 -5.50 -13.09
C GLU A 224 -15.78 -4.78 -13.02
N GLN A 225 -14.71 -5.50 -12.68
CA GLN A 225 -13.34 -4.96 -12.57
C GLN A 225 -13.24 -3.71 -11.65
N GLY A 226 -14.05 -3.65 -10.59
CA GLY A 226 -14.07 -2.53 -9.64
C GLY A 226 -15.04 -1.40 -10.00
N ASP A 227 -15.59 -1.38 -11.21
CA ASP A 227 -16.62 -0.43 -11.62
C ASP A 227 -18.01 -0.93 -11.24
N LEU A 228 -18.87 0.01 -10.82
CA LEU A 228 -20.29 -0.24 -10.60
C LEU A 228 -21.05 -0.12 -11.91
N ILE A 229 -21.71 -1.21 -12.29
CA ILE A 229 -22.54 -1.28 -13.48
C ILE A 229 -24.01 -1.22 -13.09
N LEU A 230 -24.74 -0.28 -13.66
CA LEU A 230 -26.20 -0.29 -13.67
C LEU A 230 -26.67 -0.73 -15.05
N GLU A 231 -27.45 -1.80 -15.14
CA GLU A 231 -27.94 -2.35 -16.40
C GLU A 231 -29.47 -2.29 -16.45
N THR A 232 -30.00 -2.04 -17.64
CA THR A 232 -31.45 -2.01 -17.90
C THR A 232 -31.96 -3.37 -18.38
N ALA A 233 -33.28 -3.53 -18.38
CA ALA A 233 -33.96 -4.71 -18.94
C ALA A 233 -33.57 -5.02 -20.40
N THR A 234 -33.20 -3.98 -21.18
CA THR A 234 -32.80 -4.09 -22.58
C THR A 234 -31.31 -4.37 -22.78
N GLY A 235 -30.53 -4.45 -21.71
CA GLY A 235 -29.08 -4.68 -21.75
C GLY A 235 -28.25 -3.41 -21.91
N ALA A 236 -28.86 -2.22 -21.94
CA ALA A 236 -28.10 -0.97 -21.89
C ALA A 236 -27.38 -0.84 -20.54
N ARG A 237 -26.11 -0.42 -20.57
CA ARG A 237 -25.21 -0.36 -19.41
C ARG A 237 -24.80 1.08 -19.12
N LEU A 238 -24.79 1.44 -17.84
CA LEU A 238 -24.16 2.64 -17.30
C LEU A 238 -23.02 2.18 -16.40
N VAL A 239 -21.80 2.63 -16.72
CA VAL A 239 -20.59 2.29 -15.97
C VAL A 239 -20.29 3.45 -15.03
N PHE A 240 -19.96 3.15 -13.77
CA PHE A 240 -19.58 4.13 -12.77
C PHE A 240 -18.22 3.74 -12.17
N ALA A 241 -17.27 4.66 -12.20
CA ALA A 241 -15.99 4.51 -11.52
C ALA A 241 -16.04 5.15 -10.13
N ARG A 242 -15.36 4.54 -9.17
CA ARG A 242 -15.22 5.06 -7.81
C ARG A 242 -14.30 6.29 -7.81
N ARG A 243 -14.66 7.31 -7.03
CA ARG A 243 -13.85 8.53 -6.83
C ARG A 243 -13.13 8.50 -5.49
N GLU A 244 -12.17 9.40 -5.31
CA GLU A 244 -11.37 9.50 -4.08
C GLU A 244 -12.22 9.76 -2.83
N GLU A 245 -13.35 10.46 -2.98
CA GLU A 245 -14.26 10.75 -1.86
C GLU A 245 -15.19 9.59 -1.50
N GLY A 246 -15.09 8.45 -2.20
CA GLY A 246 -15.89 7.25 -1.97
C GLY A 246 -17.26 7.24 -2.63
N ASP A 247 -17.64 8.30 -3.34
CA ASP A 247 -18.78 8.32 -4.25
C ASP A 247 -18.37 7.86 -5.66
N TRP A 248 -19.34 7.77 -6.58
CA TRP A 248 -19.14 7.20 -7.90
C TRP A 248 -19.56 8.18 -9.00
N SER A 249 -18.83 8.20 -10.11
CA SER A 249 -19.17 8.99 -11.30
C SER A 249 -19.29 8.13 -12.53
N LYS A 250 -20.26 8.45 -13.40
CA LYS A 250 -20.45 7.76 -14.67
C LYS A 250 -19.24 7.93 -15.60
N THR A 251 -18.83 6.84 -16.23
CA THR A 251 -17.71 6.74 -17.16
C THR A 251 -18.18 6.18 -18.52
N PRO A 252 -17.70 6.70 -19.66
CA PRO A 252 -16.90 7.92 -19.78
C PRO A 252 -17.70 9.15 -19.37
N GLU A 253 -17.00 10.19 -18.94
CA GLU A 253 -17.63 11.48 -18.68
C GLU A 253 -18.19 12.03 -20.00
N ASP A 254 -19.49 12.34 -20.01
CA ASP A 254 -20.16 12.98 -21.13
C ASP A 254 -20.88 14.24 -20.67
N ASN A 255 -21.54 14.96 -21.60
CA ASN A 255 -22.31 16.16 -21.27
C ASN A 255 -23.56 15.91 -20.40
N ARG A 256 -23.76 14.67 -19.92
CA ARG A 256 -24.84 14.27 -19.03
C ARG A 256 -24.25 13.51 -17.84
N PRO A 257 -23.47 14.21 -16.99
CA PRO A 257 -22.82 13.58 -15.85
C PRO A 257 -23.86 12.99 -14.90
N LEU A 258 -23.48 11.87 -14.30
CA LEU A 258 -24.24 11.21 -13.25
C LEU A 258 -23.29 10.85 -12.13
N PHE A 259 -23.73 11.11 -10.91
CA PHE A 259 -23.02 10.84 -9.67
C PHE A 259 -23.91 9.97 -8.78
N LEU A 260 -23.31 8.99 -8.12
CA LEU A 260 -23.98 8.13 -7.17
C LEU A 260 -23.26 8.23 -5.82
N SER A 261 -23.98 8.63 -4.77
CA SER A 261 -23.46 8.76 -3.41
C SER A 261 -24.36 8.02 -2.42
N PRO A 262 -23.85 7.54 -1.27
CA PRO A 262 -24.69 6.96 -0.25
C PRO A 262 -25.79 7.95 0.15
N ALA A 263 -27.04 7.48 0.22
CA ALA A 263 -28.11 8.30 0.76
C ALA A 263 -27.92 8.49 2.27
N PRO A 264 -28.28 9.67 2.83
CA PRO A 264 -28.18 9.94 4.26
C PRO A 264 -29.12 9.07 5.11
#